data_AF-A0A498KDN8-F1
#
_entry.id   AF-A0A498KDN8-F1
#
_cell.length_a   1.000
_cell.length_b   1.000
_cell.length_c   1.000
_cell.angle_alpha   90.00
_cell.angle_beta   90.00
_cell.angle_gamma   90.00
#
_symmetry.space_group_name_H-M   'P 1'
#
loop_
_entity.id
_entity.type
_entity.pdbx_description
1 polymer ?
#
loop_
_entity_poly.entity_id
_entity_poly.type
_entity_poly.pdbx_seq_one_letter_code
_entity_poly.pdbx_strand_id
1 'polypeptide(L)'
;MAESITPILPNNPNPNYQGPATGTVPPSPPPSLPLAGSPPPPPLPAAASRTPVVFSFPKRPSVRLTSEFDSDSSVFFHKVSCKLLDSLAKLKLSFSNNHKGELSPPQLTFVSKNLSVHHNFEDQSTLLNGSVDVGQRIHLRATHHLQAQEGEATVVAKLADPGYALELSSPVPYVGLPKATLKFPLGEVSVEEKQEEEKQRMLSINGIVKGHILNGLCTAHYVDEDLKLRYLYKDEEMSLIPALCLPSNALSFAFKRRFGPSDKLRCKHRNIYMKQISYWYNFDSNYWSAVYKHTYGKDLKLKAGYDSEVRLGWASLWVGDEGGKAKTAPMKMKVQFMLQVPQDDIRSSALMFRWLCGHLRRDQDIDSRSNEDATGASMFGSDEEVGTQIPTQAQSVVEGSGAVMVSEFRPVADVDYLQELLAIQQQGPRAIGFFGTRNMGFMHQELIEILSYAMVITKNHIYTSGASGTNAAVIRGALRAEKPELLTVILPQSLKKQPPESQELLSKVKNVIEKPQNDHLPLIEASRLCNMNIISHVQQVICFAFHDSRLLMETCQEAKNLRKIVTLFYLD
;
A
#
# COMPACT_ATOMS: atom_id res chain seq x y z
N MET A 1 -17.50 37.71 54.29
CA MET A 1 -16.91 38.39 53.13
C MET A 1 -17.31 37.53 51.93
N ALA A 2 -18.40 37.79 51.23
CA ALA A 2 -18.84 39.04 50.60
C ALA A 2 -17.87 39.46 49.48
N GLU A 3 -18.31 39.72 48.23
CA GLU A 3 -19.70 39.79 47.77
C GLU A 3 -19.86 39.51 46.26
N SER A 4 -21.09 39.19 45.84
CA SER A 4 -21.48 38.96 44.44
C SER A 4 -22.11 40.21 43.84
N ILE A 5 -21.79 40.55 42.59
CA ILE A 5 -22.40 41.71 41.89
C ILE A 5 -23.09 41.26 40.59
N THR A 6 -24.38 41.54 40.52
CA THR A 6 -25.23 41.43 39.32
C THR A 6 -25.30 42.77 38.57
N PRO A 7 -25.45 42.79 37.23
CA PRO A 7 -25.76 44.01 36.49
C PRO A 7 -27.25 44.39 36.66
N ILE A 8 -27.53 45.68 36.79
CA ILE A 8 -28.89 46.26 36.92
C ILE A 8 -29.13 47.27 35.79
N LEU A 9 -30.40 47.40 35.37
CA LEU A 9 -30.86 48.27 34.28
C LEU A 9 -32.06 49.11 34.75
N PRO A 10 -32.08 50.45 34.57
CA PRO A 10 -33.31 51.25 34.67
C PRO A 10 -33.61 52.18 33.46
N ASN A 11 -34.84 52.71 33.45
CA ASN A 11 -35.56 53.30 32.31
C ASN A 11 -35.60 54.86 32.24
N ASN A 12 -35.69 55.40 31.00
CA ASN A 12 -36.43 56.64 30.57
C ASN A 12 -36.07 58.02 31.22
N PRO A 13 -36.67 59.19 30.82
CA PRO A 13 -37.74 59.49 29.83
C PRO A 13 -37.48 60.66 28.81
N ASN A 14 -38.52 60.96 28.01
CA ASN A 14 -38.79 62.11 27.11
C ASN A 14 -38.87 63.50 27.85
N PRO A 15 -39.03 64.74 27.25
CA PRO A 15 -39.81 65.07 26.00
C PRO A 15 -39.44 66.36 25.13
N ASN A 16 -40.29 66.66 24.12
CA ASN A 16 -40.85 67.99 23.69
C ASN A 16 -40.35 68.87 22.49
N TYR A 17 -41.33 69.19 21.60
CA TYR A 17 -41.62 70.45 20.84
C TYR A 17 -40.75 70.79 19.58
N GLN A 18 -41.19 71.50 18.51
CA GLN A 18 -42.42 72.28 18.19
C GLN A 18 -42.72 72.34 16.64
N GLY A 19 -43.87 72.91 16.21
CA GLY A 19 -44.25 73.29 14.80
C GLY A 19 -44.99 74.65 14.80
N PRO A 20 -45.95 75.01 13.88
CA PRO A 20 -46.34 74.52 12.52
C PRO A 20 -46.65 75.66 11.48
N ALA A 21 -47.16 75.36 10.26
CA ALA A 21 -47.98 76.27 9.38
C ALA A 21 -48.51 75.54 8.10
N THR A 22 -49.40 76.13 7.27
CA THR A 22 -50.86 75.79 7.22
C THR A 22 -51.54 76.01 5.85
N GLY A 23 -52.48 75.12 5.47
CA GLY A 23 -53.56 75.33 4.47
C GLY A 23 -54.04 74.02 3.77
N THR A 24 -55.29 73.64 3.39
CA THR A 24 -56.70 74.17 3.35
C THR A 24 -57.22 74.61 1.97
N VAL A 25 -58.37 74.18 1.38
CA VAL A 25 -59.30 72.98 1.43
C VAL A 25 -60.09 72.97 0.05
N PRO A 26 -61.31 72.42 -0.25
CA PRO A 26 -62.32 71.61 0.47
C PRO A 26 -62.69 70.20 -0.16
N PRO A 27 -63.82 69.88 -0.87
CA PRO A 27 -64.55 68.62 -0.59
C PRO A 27 -64.97 67.74 -1.80
N SER A 28 -65.74 66.67 -1.52
CA SER A 28 -66.06 65.51 -2.39
C SER A 28 -67.57 65.15 -2.48
N PRO A 29 -67.95 64.21 -3.38
CA PRO A 29 -69.22 63.46 -3.30
C PRO A 29 -69.06 61.90 -3.36
N PRO A 30 -69.99 61.12 -2.77
CA PRO A 30 -70.19 59.67 -3.00
C PRO A 30 -71.44 59.42 -3.88
N PRO A 31 -72.09 58.23 -3.97
CA PRO A 31 -71.68 56.82 -3.72
C PRO A 31 -71.91 55.91 -4.98
N SER A 32 -71.68 54.58 -4.90
CA SER A 32 -72.65 53.55 -5.37
C SER A 32 -72.17 52.08 -5.29
N LEU A 33 -73.07 51.20 -4.85
CA LEU A 33 -73.17 49.75 -5.09
C LEU A 33 -74.68 49.42 -5.19
N PRO A 34 -75.14 48.26 -5.71
CA PRO A 34 -74.54 47.36 -6.70
C PRO A 34 -75.49 47.16 -7.92
N LEU A 35 -75.12 46.33 -8.90
CA LEU A 35 -76.08 45.74 -9.87
C LEU A 35 -75.53 44.41 -10.43
N ALA A 36 -76.43 43.49 -10.80
CA ALA A 36 -76.10 42.09 -11.12
C ALA A 36 -76.51 41.71 -12.54
N GLY A 37 -75.80 40.74 -13.16
CA GLY A 37 -76.15 40.19 -14.47
C GLY A 37 -75.12 39.21 -15.06
N SER A 38 -75.48 37.92 -15.06
CA SER A 38 -75.07 36.78 -15.93
C SER A 38 -74.34 37.03 -17.27
N PRO A 39 -73.75 36.00 -17.92
CA PRO A 39 -73.23 34.69 -17.44
C PRO A 39 -71.76 34.43 -17.91
N PRO A 40 -71.09 33.32 -17.52
CA PRO A 40 -69.72 33.03 -17.98
C PRO A 40 -69.62 32.53 -19.45
N PRO A 41 -68.65 33.02 -20.26
CA PRO A 41 -68.30 32.46 -21.58
C PRO A 41 -67.63 31.07 -21.51
N PRO A 42 -67.48 30.35 -22.64
CA PRO A 42 -67.17 28.91 -22.67
C PRO A 42 -65.68 28.56 -22.45
N PRO A 43 -65.39 27.30 -22.07
CA PRO A 43 -64.02 26.82 -21.89
C PRO A 43 -63.27 26.69 -23.23
N LEU A 44 -62.03 27.18 -23.26
CA LEU A 44 -61.08 26.94 -24.35
C LEU A 44 -60.55 25.49 -24.30
N PRO A 45 -60.21 24.88 -25.46
CA PRO A 45 -59.87 23.46 -25.53
C PRO A 45 -58.58 23.12 -24.79
N ALA A 46 -58.54 21.91 -24.22
CA ALA A 46 -57.41 21.43 -23.43
C ALA A 46 -56.12 21.32 -24.26
N ALA A 47 -55.23 22.30 -24.13
CA ALA A 47 -53.85 22.18 -24.59
C ALA A 47 -53.18 21.04 -23.81
N ALA A 48 -52.76 19.98 -24.52
CA ALA A 48 -52.23 18.78 -23.90
C ALA A 48 -51.05 19.12 -22.98
N SER A 49 -51.12 18.67 -21.72
CA SER A 49 -50.09 18.88 -20.71
C SER A 49 -48.85 18.07 -21.03
N ARG A 50 -48.05 18.59 -21.98
CA ARG A 50 -46.64 18.21 -22.14
C ARG A 50 -45.88 18.66 -20.90
N THR A 51 -45.91 17.83 -19.87
CA THR A 51 -44.89 17.84 -18.83
C THR A 51 -43.54 17.84 -19.54
N PRO A 52 -42.68 18.87 -19.36
CA PRO A 52 -41.32 18.74 -19.82
C PRO A 52 -40.72 17.57 -19.04
N VAL A 53 -40.42 16.48 -19.73
CA VAL A 53 -39.54 15.44 -19.17
C VAL A 53 -38.17 16.10 -19.08
N VAL A 54 -37.95 16.77 -17.95
CA VAL A 54 -36.63 17.28 -17.57
C VAL A 54 -35.78 16.05 -17.33
N PHE A 55 -35.12 15.59 -18.39
CA PHE A 55 -33.98 14.71 -18.29
C PHE A 55 -32.92 15.46 -17.49
N SER A 56 -32.96 15.28 -16.17
CA SER A 56 -31.88 15.68 -15.26
C SER A 56 -30.63 14.97 -15.72
N PHE A 57 -29.85 15.64 -16.58
CA PHE A 57 -28.59 15.10 -17.11
C PHE A 57 -27.76 14.63 -15.91
N PRO A 58 -27.31 13.36 -15.88
CA PRO A 58 -26.62 12.83 -14.72
C PRO A 58 -25.40 13.70 -14.43
N LYS A 59 -25.32 14.21 -13.19
CA LYS A 59 -24.23 15.08 -12.72
C LYS A 59 -22.91 14.48 -13.19
N ARG A 60 -22.13 15.23 -13.97
CA ARG A 60 -20.88 14.70 -14.53
C ARG A 60 -19.99 14.23 -13.36
N PRO A 61 -19.56 12.96 -13.35
CA PRO A 61 -18.89 12.37 -12.19
C PRO A 61 -17.57 13.10 -11.91
N SER A 62 -17.21 13.25 -10.63
CA SER A 62 -15.97 13.97 -10.28
C SER A 62 -14.76 13.14 -10.70
N VAL A 63 -13.94 13.68 -11.60
CA VAL A 63 -12.72 13.02 -12.10
C VAL A 63 -11.48 13.61 -11.40
N ARG A 64 -10.61 12.71 -10.93
CA ARG A 64 -9.25 13.01 -10.45
C ARG A 64 -8.27 12.30 -11.37
N LEU A 65 -7.33 13.05 -11.94
CA LEU A 65 -6.19 12.53 -12.69
C LEU A 65 -4.94 12.59 -11.81
N THR A 66 -4.19 11.49 -11.81
CA THR A 66 -2.82 11.42 -11.29
C THR A 66 -1.90 11.11 -12.46
N SER A 67 -0.81 11.85 -12.57
CA SER A 67 0.31 11.52 -13.43
C SER A 67 1.58 11.49 -12.59
N GLU A 68 2.40 10.47 -12.77
CA GLU A 68 3.63 10.25 -12.03
C GLU A 68 4.71 9.83 -13.03
N PHE A 69 5.86 10.48 -13.01
CA PHE A 69 7.00 10.17 -13.85
C PHE A 69 8.14 9.71 -12.97
N ASP A 70 8.77 8.61 -13.38
CA ASP A 70 10.00 8.09 -12.81
C ASP A 70 11.10 8.11 -13.88
N SER A 71 12.25 8.70 -13.56
CA SER A 71 13.42 8.76 -14.44
C SER A 71 14.02 7.38 -14.70
N ASP A 72 13.98 6.50 -13.70
CA ASP A 72 14.86 5.33 -13.67
C ASP A 72 14.29 4.19 -14.50
N SER A 73 12.98 3.95 -14.39
CA SER A 73 12.23 3.18 -15.38
C SER A 73 12.01 3.96 -16.69
N SER A 74 12.11 5.29 -16.67
CA SER A 74 11.71 6.18 -17.77
C SER A 74 10.27 5.93 -18.24
N VAL A 75 9.37 5.78 -17.25
CA VAL A 75 7.93 5.48 -17.42
C VAL A 75 7.07 6.58 -16.83
N PHE A 76 5.98 6.91 -17.53
CA PHE A 76 4.86 7.66 -16.97
C PHE A 76 3.79 6.70 -16.47
N PHE A 77 3.36 6.83 -15.22
CA PHE A 77 2.23 6.16 -14.62
C PHE A 77 1.04 7.11 -14.53
N HIS A 78 -0.12 6.64 -15.01
CA HIS A 78 -1.35 7.41 -15.06
C HIS A 78 -2.44 6.68 -14.27
N LYS A 79 -3.12 7.41 -13.36
CA LYS A 79 -4.22 6.87 -12.54
C LYS A 79 -5.40 7.82 -12.60
N VAL A 80 -6.36 7.49 -13.45
CA VAL A 80 -7.67 8.17 -13.57
C VAL A 80 -8.61 7.58 -12.52
N SER A 81 -9.36 8.41 -11.81
CA SER A 81 -10.45 7.92 -10.95
C SER A 81 -11.68 8.81 -11.02
N CYS A 82 -12.84 8.18 -10.94
CA CYS A 82 -14.13 8.73 -11.32
C CYS A 82 -15.20 8.29 -10.30
N LYS A 83 -15.85 9.24 -9.62
CA LYS A 83 -16.92 8.93 -8.66
C LYS A 83 -18.29 8.88 -9.35
N LEU A 84 -18.88 7.70 -9.40
CA LEU A 84 -20.19 7.42 -10.01
C LEU A 84 -21.31 7.53 -8.98
N LEU A 85 -22.55 7.72 -9.45
CA LEU A 85 -23.79 7.63 -8.65
C LEU A 85 -23.74 8.46 -7.34
N ASP A 86 -23.52 9.77 -7.45
CA ASP A 86 -23.36 10.70 -6.31
C ASP A 86 -22.31 10.26 -5.25
N SER A 87 -21.28 9.53 -5.70
CA SER A 87 -20.19 8.88 -4.95
C SER A 87 -20.43 7.44 -4.51
N LEU A 88 -21.60 6.83 -4.68
CA LEU A 88 -21.89 5.46 -4.23
C LEU A 88 -20.95 4.39 -4.83
N ALA A 89 -20.27 4.70 -5.95
CA ALA A 89 -19.16 3.90 -6.48
C ALA A 89 -17.99 4.78 -6.97
N LYS A 90 -16.79 4.18 -7.05
CA LYS A 90 -15.54 4.77 -7.52
C LYS A 90 -14.95 3.83 -8.58
N LEU A 91 -14.89 4.28 -9.83
CA LEU A 91 -14.10 3.62 -10.88
C LEU A 91 -12.67 4.17 -10.83
N LYS A 92 -11.67 3.31 -10.95
CA LYS A 92 -10.25 3.67 -11.15
C LYS A 92 -9.76 2.97 -12.43
N LEU A 93 -8.97 3.67 -13.22
CA LEU A 93 -8.21 3.13 -14.35
C LEU A 93 -6.75 3.53 -14.14
N SER A 94 -5.87 2.55 -13.96
CA SER A 94 -4.42 2.74 -13.95
C SER A 94 -3.84 2.24 -15.27
N PHE A 95 -2.82 2.89 -15.80
CA PHE A 95 -2.00 2.43 -16.93
C PHE A 95 -0.66 3.14 -16.89
N SER A 96 0.29 2.72 -17.72
CA SER A 96 1.56 3.42 -17.90
C SER A 96 1.97 3.50 -19.36
N ASN A 97 2.94 4.35 -19.67
CA ASN A 97 3.63 4.34 -20.96
C ASN A 97 5.13 4.55 -20.79
N ASN A 98 5.91 3.92 -21.65
CA ASN A 98 7.36 4.09 -21.67
C ASN A 98 7.78 5.35 -22.45
N HIS A 99 9.09 5.60 -22.51
CA HIS A 99 9.71 6.71 -23.24
C HIS A 99 9.44 6.75 -24.75
N LYS A 100 8.89 5.69 -25.37
CA LYS A 100 8.48 5.65 -26.78
C LYS A 100 6.99 5.98 -26.97
N GLY A 101 6.22 6.11 -25.89
CA GLY A 101 4.76 6.26 -25.93
C GLY A 101 4.00 4.93 -26.09
N GLU A 102 4.68 3.79 -25.99
CA GLU A 102 4.02 2.47 -25.97
C GLU A 102 3.26 2.32 -24.63
N LEU A 103 1.97 2.02 -24.69
CA LEU A 103 1.09 1.86 -23.53
C LEU A 103 1.15 0.43 -22.98
N SER A 104 1.22 0.29 -21.65
CA SER A 104 1.03 -0.98 -20.96
C SER A 104 -0.44 -1.39 -20.90
N PRO A 105 -0.75 -2.69 -20.68
CA PRO A 105 -2.11 -3.12 -20.39
C PRO A 105 -2.68 -2.39 -19.15
N PRO A 106 -3.92 -1.90 -19.20
CA PRO A 106 -4.48 -1.16 -18.08
C PRO A 106 -4.86 -2.08 -16.90
N GLN A 107 -5.03 -1.47 -15.72
CA GLN A 107 -5.71 -2.07 -14.58
C GLN A 107 -7.01 -1.32 -14.31
N LEU A 108 -8.13 -2.03 -14.31
CA LEU A 108 -9.46 -1.48 -14.08
C LEU A 108 -9.95 -1.91 -12.69
N THR A 109 -10.36 -0.95 -11.86
CA THR A 109 -10.92 -1.23 -10.53
C THR A 109 -12.26 -0.54 -10.37
N PHE A 110 -13.30 -1.30 -10.08
CA PHE A 110 -14.59 -0.81 -9.60
C PHE A 110 -14.68 -1.02 -8.08
N VAL A 111 -15.10 0.01 -7.33
CA VAL A 111 -15.36 -0.09 -5.89
C VAL A 111 -16.74 0.50 -5.58
N SER A 112 -17.55 -0.24 -4.83
CA SER A 112 -18.82 0.21 -4.22
C SER A 112 -18.80 -0.09 -2.72
N LYS A 113 -19.90 0.18 -2.01
CA LYS A 113 -20.01 -0.09 -0.55
C LYS A 113 -19.80 -1.58 -0.19
N ASN A 114 -20.31 -2.49 -1.02
CA ASN A 114 -20.44 -3.93 -0.69
C ASN A 114 -19.79 -4.87 -1.73
N LEU A 115 -19.19 -4.30 -2.78
CA LEU A 115 -18.58 -5.03 -3.88
C LEU A 115 -17.40 -4.22 -4.46
N SER A 116 -16.23 -4.83 -4.59
CA SER A 116 -15.17 -4.34 -5.49
C SER A 116 -14.74 -5.42 -6.48
N VAL A 117 -14.35 -4.97 -7.67
CA VAL A 117 -13.83 -5.80 -8.76
C VAL A 117 -12.54 -5.15 -9.22
N HIS A 118 -11.45 -5.92 -9.24
CA HIS A 118 -10.15 -5.49 -9.73
C HIS A 118 -9.78 -6.42 -10.89
N HIS A 119 -9.48 -5.86 -12.05
CA HIS A 119 -9.09 -6.62 -13.23
C HIS A 119 -7.78 -6.06 -13.81
N ASN A 120 -6.78 -6.92 -13.96
CA ASN A 120 -5.55 -6.60 -14.69
C ASN A 120 -5.70 -7.12 -16.12
N PHE A 121 -5.51 -6.24 -17.11
CA PHE A 121 -5.56 -6.66 -18.52
C PHE A 121 -4.23 -7.29 -19.00
N GLU A 122 -3.18 -7.26 -18.18
CA GLU A 122 -1.87 -7.87 -18.47
C GLU A 122 -1.96 -9.41 -18.35
N ASP A 123 -2.08 -9.93 -17.14
CA ASP A 123 -2.28 -11.35 -16.80
C ASP A 123 -3.76 -11.82 -16.91
N GLN A 124 -4.64 -10.98 -17.46
CA GLN A 124 -6.11 -11.18 -17.55
C GLN A 124 -6.78 -11.52 -16.20
N SER A 125 -6.13 -11.22 -15.07
CA SER A 125 -6.52 -11.62 -13.72
C SER A 125 -7.70 -10.79 -13.17
N THR A 126 -8.56 -11.39 -12.34
CA THR A 126 -9.77 -10.76 -11.80
C THR A 126 -9.99 -11.15 -10.33
N LEU A 127 -9.83 -10.16 -9.44
CA LEU A 127 -10.14 -10.28 -8.02
C LEU A 127 -11.52 -9.67 -7.71
N LEU A 128 -12.41 -10.49 -7.17
CA LEU A 128 -13.78 -10.16 -6.79
C LEU A 128 -13.90 -10.15 -5.27
N ASN A 129 -14.22 -9.00 -4.67
CA ASN A 129 -14.41 -8.86 -3.22
C ASN A 129 -15.85 -8.45 -2.92
N GLY A 130 -16.61 -9.33 -2.26
CA GLY A 130 -17.95 -9.05 -1.75
C GLY A 130 -17.97 -8.90 -0.23
N SER A 131 -18.89 -8.09 0.30
CA SER A 131 -19.17 -8.01 1.74
C SER A 131 -20.65 -7.77 2.02
N VAL A 132 -21.18 -8.37 3.09
CA VAL A 132 -22.58 -8.21 3.50
C VAL A 132 -22.73 -8.23 5.03
N ASP A 133 -23.53 -7.31 5.55
CA ASP A 133 -23.84 -7.20 6.96
C ASP A 133 -25.08 -8.07 7.29
N VAL A 134 -24.93 -9.03 8.20
CA VAL A 134 -26.00 -9.94 8.63
C VAL A 134 -26.45 -9.54 10.03
N GLY A 135 -27.50 -8.71 10.07
CA GLY A 135 -27.94 -8.05 11.29
C GLY A 135 -26.94 -6.97 11.75
N GLN A 136 -26.84 -6.77 13.07
CA GLN A 136 -25.98 -5.71 13.64
C GLN A 136 -24.59 -6.20 14.09
N ARG A 137 -24.38 -7.51 14.17
CA ARG A 137 -23.19 -8.12 14.80
C ARG A 137 -22.35 -9.01 13.89
N ILE A 138 -22.89 -9.54 12.80
CA ILE A 138 -22.16 -10.44 11.90
C ILE A 138 -21.87 -9.69 10.59
N HIS A 139 -20.61 -9.72 10.15
CA HIS A 139 -20.16 -9.19 8.87
C HIS A 139 -19.51 -10.32 8.08
N LEU A 140 -20.03 -10.62 6.90
CA LEU A 140 -19.47 -11.61 5.99
C LEU A 140 -18.62 -10.89 4.93
N ARG A 141 -17.50 -11.49 4.55
CA ARG A 141 -16.67 -11.09 3.41
C ARG A 141 -16.33 -12.33 2.57
N ALA A 142 -16.18 -12.14 1.28
CA ALA A 142 -15.70 -13.17 0.36
C ALA A 142 -14.80 -12.52 -0.69
N THR A 143 -13.58 -13.05 -0.81
CA THR A 143 -12.57 -12.68 -1.80
C THR A 143 -12.42 -13.86 -2.76
N HIS A 144 -12.44 -13.65 -4.07
CA HIS A 144 -12.30 -14.75 -5.04
C HIS A 144 -11.52 -14.29 -6.28
N HIS A 145 -10.53 -15.09 -6.68
CA HIS A 145 -9.67 -14.85 -7.83
C HIS A 145 -10.07 -15.80 -8.98
N LEU A 146 -10.83 -15.28 -9.94
CA LEU A 146 -11.61 -16.10 -10.88
C LEU A 146 -10.76 -17.06 -11.73
N GLN A 147 -9.53 -16.66 -12.06
CA GLN A 147 -8.60 -17.38 -12.92
C GLN A 147 -7.84 -18.48 -12.16
N ALA A 148 -7.58 -18.29 -10.87
CA ALA A 148 -6.97 -19.31 -10.02
C ALA A 148 -8.01 -20.30 -9.47
N GLN A 149 -9.30 -19.94 -9.48
CA GLN A 149 -10.39 -20.61 -8.77
C GLN A 149 -10.21 -20.63 -7.23
N GLU A 150 -9.29 -19.80 -6.72
CA GLU A 150 -8.94 -19.65 -5.32
C GLU A 150 -9.60 -18.42 -4.68
N GLY A 151 -9.60 -18.32 -3.36
CA GLY A 151 -10.26 -17.25 -2.62
C GLY A 151 -10.22 -17.45 -1.11
N GLU A 152 -10.87 -16.55 -0.39
CA GLU A 152 -11.01 -16.58 1.06
C GLU A 152 -12.43 -16.16 1.46
N ALA A 153 -13.07 -16.92 2.35
CA ALA A 153 -14.32 -16.57 2.99
C ALA A 153 -14.07 -16.17 4.45
N THR A 154 -14.57 -15.01 4.88
CA THR A 154 -14.34 -14.45 6.22
C THR A 154 -15.66 -14.15 6.92
N VAL A 155 -15.77 -14.54 8.19
CA VAL A 155 -16.92 -14.28 9.07
C VAL A 155 -16.43 -13.52 10.30
N VAL A 156 -16.90 -12.27 10.48
CA VAL A 156 -16.58 -11.43 11.64
C VAL A 156 -17.82 -11.29 12.52
N ALA A 157 -17.77 -11.83 13.74
CA ALA A 157 -18.84 -11.74 14.74
C ALA A 157 -18.42 -10.82 15.90
N LYS A 158 -19.10 -9.68 16.06
CA LYS A 158 -18.99 -8.79 17.23
C LYS A 158 -19.63 -9.48 18.44
N LEU A 159 -18.82 -9.76 19.46
CA LEU A 159 -19.23 -10.51 20.64
C LEU A 159 -19.82 -9.59 21.71
N ALA A 160 -19.03 -8.60 22.14
CA ALA A 160 -19.36 -7.68 23.23
C ALA A 160 -18.65 -6.33 23.06
N ASP A 161 -19.21 -5.29 23.66
CA ASP A 161 -18.57 -3.97 23.73
C ASP A 161 -17.78 -3.79 25.04
N PRO A 162 -16.67 -3.03 25.03
CA PRO A 162 -16.05 -2.45 23.84
C PRO A 162 -15.29 -3.48 23.01
N GLY A 163 -15.45 -3.48 21.69
CA GLY A 163 -14.44 -3.98 20.74
C GLY A 163 -14.08 -5.48 20.77
N TYR A 164 -14.86 -6.36 21.41
CA TYR A 164 -14.61 -7.80 21.33
C TYR A 164 -15.24 -8.39 20.05
N ALA A 165 -14.44 -9.09 19.24
CA ALA A 165 -14.90 -9.77 18.04
C ALA A 165 -14.15 -11.08 17.78
N LEU A 166 -14.82 -12.06 17.19
CA LEU A 166 -14.22 -13.26 16.61
C LEU A 166 -14.25 -13.15 15.09
N GLU A 167 -13.12 -13.34 14.44
CA GLU A 167 -12.97 -13.39 12.98
C GLU A 167 -12.48 -14.78 12.58
N LEU A 168 -13.28 -15.50 11.81
CA LEU A 168 -12.95 -16.80 11.24
C LEU A 168 -12.72 -16.62 9.74
N SER A 169 -11.59 -17.08 9.20
CA SER A 169 -11.34 -17.08 7.77
C SER A 169 -10.90 -18.45 7.25
N SER A 170 -11.25 -18.76 6.00
CA SER A 170 -10.99 -20.05 5.37
C SER A 170 -10.69 -19.86 3.89
N PRO A 171 -9.71 -20.56 3.31
CA PRO A 171 -9.54 -20.60 1.87
C PRO A 171 -10.76 -21.24 1.19
N VAL A 172 -10.95 -20.89 -0.09
CA VAL A 172 -11.95 -21.44 -1.01
C VAL A 172 -11.19 -21.81 -2.30
N PRO A 173 -11.08 -23.09 -2.70
CA PRO A 173 -11.63 -24.28 -2.06
C PRO A 173 -11.11 -24.52 -0.64
N TYR A 174 -11.90 -25.23 0.17
CA TYR A 174 -11.60 -25.49 1.58
C TYR A 174 -10.35 -26.37 1.74
N VAL A 175 -9.35 -25.87 2.44
CA VAL A 175 -8.10 -26.56 2.80
C VAL A 175 -7.78 -26.26 4.27
N GLY A 176 -7.38 -27.30 5.01
CA GLY A 176 -6.93 -27.17 6.40
C GLY A 176 -8.06 -26.97 7.42
N LEU A 177 -7.72 -26.28 8.51
CA LEU A 177 -8.63 -25.68 9.49
C LEU A 177 -8.75 -24.17 9.24
N PRO A 178 -9.90 -23.54 9.52
CA PRO A 178 -10.05 -22.10 9.39
C PRO A 178 -9.17 -21.34 10.39
N LYS A 179 -8.55 -20.25 9.93
CA LYS A 179 -7.85 -19.27 10.77
C LYS A 179 -8.85 -18.61 11.72
N ALA A 180 -8.53 -18.58 13.01
CA ALA A 180 -9.40 -18.03 14.04
C ALA A 180 -8.70 -16.89 14.79
N THR A 181 -9.25 -15.68 14.71
CA THR A 181 -8.69 -14.47 15.33
C THR A 181 -9.65 -13.87 16.35
N LEU A 182 -9.24 -13.84 17.62
CA LEU A 182 -9.96 -13.17 18.70
C LEU A 182 -9.40 -11.75 18.89
N LYS A 183 -10.27 -10.75 18.72
CA LYS A 183 -9.97 -9.32 18.86
C LYS A 183 -10.59 -8.78 20.14
N PHE A 184 -9.88 -7.90 20.84
CA PHE A 184 -10.25 -7.33 22.14
C PHE A 184 -9.69 -5.89 22.28
N PRO A 185 -10.15 -5.05 23.24
CA PRO A 185 -9.75 -3.65 23.36
C PRO A 185 -8.25 -3.35 23.38
N LEU A 186 -7.47 -4.31 23.88
CA LEU A 186 -6.03 -4.17 24.08
C LEU A 186 -5.20 -4.97 23.07
N GLY A 187 -5.81 -5.65 22.08
CA GLY A 187 -5.05 -6.55 21.23
C GLY A 187 -5.86 -7.52 20.38
N GLU A 188 -5.16 -8.45 19.77
CA GLU A 188 -5.74 -9.59 19.06
C GLU A 188 -4.79 -10.79 19.12
N VAL A 189 -5.35 -12.00 19.09
CA VAL A 189 -4.62 -13.26 18.99
C VAL A 189 -5.26 -14.09 17.88
N SER A 190 -4.44 -14.57 16.94
CA SER A 190 -4.83 -15.46 15.85
C SER A 190 -4.18 -16.83 15.99
N VAL A 191 -4.95 -17.87 15.65
CA VAL A 191 -4.47 -19.25 15.52
C VAL A 191 -4.74 -19.69 14.10
N GLU A 192 -3.75 -20.27 13.44
CA GLU A 192 -3.84 -20.76 12.06
C GLU A 192 -3.07 -22.06 11.88
N GLU A 193 -3.57 -22.95 11.02
CA GLU A 193 -2.88 -24.19 10.66
C GLU A 193 -1.89 -23.90 9.53
N LYS A 194 -0.60 -23.72 9.87
CA LYS A 194 0.48 -23.64 8.88
C LYS A 194 0.89 -25.05 8.45
N GLN A 195 1.21 -25.19 7.17
CA GLN A 195 1.61 -26.46 6.56
C GLN A 195 3.05 -26.34 6.06
N GLU A 196 4.02 -26.82 6.85
CA GLU A 196 5.41 -26.92 6.41
C GLU A 196 5.53 -27.88 5.22
N GLU A 197 6.60 -27.71 4.41
CA GLU A 197 6.85 -28.51 3.19
C GLU A 197 6.94 -30.04 3.47
N GLU A 198 7.13 -30.46 4.73
CA GLU A 198 7.28 -31.87 5.15
C GLU A 198 5.97 -32.65 5.37
N LYS A 199 4.80 -32.08 4.99
CA LYS A 199 3.43 -32.56 5.33
C LYS A 199 3.03 -32.46 6.80
N GLN A 200 3.93 -32.09 7.70
CA GLN A 200 3.58 -31.82 9.08
C GLN A 200 2.80 -30.51 9.16
N ARG A 201 1.59 -30.57 9.72
CA ARG A 201 0.78 -29.38 9.98
C ARG A 201 1.00 -28.93 11.41
N MET A 202 1.24 -27.63 11.61
CA MET A 202 1.51 -27.03 12.90
C MET A 202 0.59 -25.84 13.14
N LEU A 203 0.13 -25.68 14.37
CA LEU A 203 -0.69 -24.53 14.76
C LEU A 203 0.23 -23.36 15.08
N SER A 204 0.27 -22.36 14.20
CA SER A 204 0.89 -21.07 14.51
C SER A 204 -0.05 -20.27 15.41
N ILE A 205 0.52 -19.60 16.41
CA ILE A 205 -0.20 -18.70 17.32
C ILE A 205 0.48 -17.34 17.23
N ASN A 206 -0.21 -16.38 16.62
CA ASN A 206 0.27 -15.04 16.38
C ASN A 206 -0.58 -14.04 17.18
N GLY A 207 -0.05 -12.86 17.52
CA GLY A 207 -0.84 -11.88 18.27
C GLY A 207 -0.14 -10.60 18.69
N ILE A 208 -0.93 -9.61 19.08
CA ILE A 208 -0.48 -8.31 19.57
C ILE A 208 -1.23 -7.95 20.85
N VAL A 209 -0.50 -7.46 21.86
CA VAL A 209 -1.04 -6.94 23.12
C VAL A 209 -0.48 -5.55 23.37
N LYS A 210 -1.34 -4.62 23.78
CA LYS A 210 -1.05 -3.20 23.95
C LYS A 210 -1.48 -2.76 25.35
N GLY A 211 -0.58 -2.15 26.11
CA GLY A 211 -0.84 -1.73 27.49
C GLY A 211 -0.21 -0.39 27.81
N HIS A 212 -0.91 0.47 28.53
CA HIS A 212 -0.34 1.72 29.03
C HIS A 212 0.51 1.44 30.27
N ILE A 213 1.77 1.86 30.24
CA ILE A 213 2.74 1.68 31.31
C ILE A 213 3.48 3.02 31.47
N LEU A 214 3.52 3.55 32.70
CA LEU A 214 3.98 4.93 32.96
C LEU A 214 3.25 5.93 32.03
N ASN A 215 3.98 6.83 31.37
CA ASN A 215 3.45 7.83 30.45
C ASN A 215 3.54 7.38 28.97
N GLY A 216 3.48 6.08 28.70
CA GLY A 216 3.62 5.54 27.34
C GLY A 216 2.82 4.27 27.07
N LEU A 217 2.79 3.89 25.80
CA LEU A 217 2.12 2.69 25.30
C LEU A 217 3.17 1.60 25.03
N CYS A 218 3.15 0.54 25.83
CA CYS A 218 3.86 -0.69 25.53
C CYS A 218 3.05 -1.53 24.54
N THR A 219 3.71 -2.15 23.57
CA THR A 219 3.13 -3.12 22.64
C THR A 219 4.05 -4.33 22.53
N ALA A 220 3.54 -5.51 22.85
CA ALA A 220 4.16 -6.79 22.57
C ALA A 220 3.50 -7.38 21.31
N HIS A 221 4.31 -7.82 20.34
CA HIS A 221 3.86 -8.39 19.08
C HIS A 221 4.60 -9.70 18.85
N TYR A 222 3.88 -10.82 18.87
CA TYR A 222 4.41 -12.16 18.67
C TYR A 222 3.94 -12.69 17.33
N VAL A 223 4.86 -12.97 16.42
CA VAL A 223 4.57 -13.61 15.14
C VAL A 223 5.66 -14.63 14.83
N ASP A 224 5.25 -15.88 14.57
CA ASP A 224 6.12 -16.96 14.09
C ASP A 224 7.42 -17.10 14.90
N GLU A 225 7.24 -17.31 16.21
CA GLU A 225 8.27 -17.42 17.25
C GLU A 225 9.04 -16.12 17.62
N ASP A 226 9.01 -15.07 16.79
CA ASP A 226 9.59 -13.76 17.10
C ASP A 226 8.67 -12.88 17.97
N LEU A 227 9.16 -12.47 19.14
CA LEU A 227 8.52 -11.53 20.07
C LEU A 227 9.15 -10.13 19.97
N LYS A 228 8.47 -9.21 19.28
CA LYS A 228 8.84 -7.80 19.13
C LYS A 228 8.17 -6.95 20.21
N LEU A 229 8.93 -6.59 21.23
CA LEU A 229 8.54 -5.63 22.28
C LEU A 229 8.85 -4.21 21.82
N ARG A 230 7.92 -3.27 22.00
CA ARG A 230 8.11 -1.86 21.65
C ARG A 230 7.42 -0.98 22.70
N TYR A 231 8.04 0.12 23.08
CA TYR A 231 7.43 1.13 23.95
C TYR A 231 7.37 2.47 23.21
N LEU A 232 6.24 3.17 23.32
CA LEU A 232 6.01 4.49 22.73
C LEU A 232 5.71 5.49 23.84
N TYR A 233 6.71 6.29 24.19
CA TYR A 233 6.48 7.55 24.92
C TYR A 233 6.26 8.68 23.91
N LYS A 234 5.33 9.59 24.20
CA LYS A 234 5.01 10.73 23.33
C LYS A 234 4.33 11.85 24.12
N ASP A 235 4.81 13.06 23.91
CA ASP A 235 4.18 14.31 24.34
C ASP A 235 3.84 15.19 23.12
N GLU A 236 3.64 16.50 23.33
CA GLU A 236 3.34 17.45 22.25
C GLU A 236 4.53 17.66 21.28
N GLU A 237 5.74 17.49 21.81
CA GLU A 237 6.98 18.11 21.36
C GLU A 237 8.05 17.06 20.98
N MET A 238 7.96 15.83 21.52
CA MET A 238 8.78 14.69 21.13
C MET A 238 8.06 13.33 21.20
N SER A 239 8.70 12.30 20.65
CA SER A 239 8.29 10.90 20.75
C SER A 239 9.53 10.00 20.81
N LEU A 240 9.48 8.98 21.67
CA LEU A 240 10.58 8.08 21.99
C LEU A 240 10.08 6.64 21.81
N ILE A 241 10.76 5.86 20.97
CA ILE A 241 10.29 4.54 20.51
C ILE A 241 11.41 3.50 20.55
N PRO A 242 11.88 3.07 21.74
CA PRO A 242 12.70 1.87 21.85
C PRO A 242 11.91 0.61 21.50
N ALA A 243 12.58 -0.35 20.87
CA ALA A 243 12.07 -1.68 20.56
C ALA A 243 13.17 -2.74 20.73
N LEU A 244 12.77 -3.92 21.21
CA LEU A 244 13.60 -5.10 21.41
C LEU A 244 12.91 -6.31 20.77
N CYS A 245 13.64 -7.10 20.00
CA CYS A 245 13.17 -8.36 19.45
C CYS A 245 13.77 -9.55 20.20
N LEU A 246 13.01 -10.62 20.36
CA LEU A 246 13.42 -11.87 21.02
C LEU A 246 12.94 -13.03 20.15
N PRO A 247 13.73 -14.11 19.94
CA PRO A 247 15.01 -14.41 20.58
C PRO A 247 16.22 -13.68 19.97
N SER A 248 16.03 -12.86 18.94
CA SER A 248 17.16 -12.19 18.26
C SER A 248 18.00 -11.28 19.17
N ASN A 249 17.41 -10.77 20.25
CA ASN A 249 17.91 -9.71 21.14
C ASN A 249 18.15 -8.36 20.44
N ALA A 250 17.67 -8.20 19.20
CA ALA A 250 17.96 -7.04 18.38
C ALA A 250 17.33 -5.77 18.97
N LEU A 251 18.17 -4.77 19.25
CA LEU A 251 17.76 -3.52 19.88
C LEU A 251 17.68 -2.41 18.83
N SER A 252 16.57 -1.67 18.83
CA SER A 252 16.42 -0.49 17.97
C SER A 252 15.68 0.65 18.68
N PHE A 253 15.82 1.85 18.14
CA PHE A 253 15.33 3.08 18.76
C PHE A 253 14.91 4.08 17.70
N ALA A 254 13.67 4.58 17.77
CA ALA A 254 13.24 5.75 17.01
C ALA A 254 13.01 6.96 17.91
N PHE A 255 13.45 8.13 17.47
CA PHE A 255 13.22 9.42 18.10
C PHE A 255 12.56 10.37 17.10
N LYS A 256 11.55 11.13 17.53
CA LYS A 256 10.95 12.19 16.71
C LYS A 256 10.85 13.46 17.55
N ARG A 257 11.44 14.56 17.10
CA ARG A 257 11.40 15.88 17.74
C ARG A 257 10.64 16.84 16.84
N ARG A 258 9.63 17.51 17.38
CA ARG A 258 9.00 18.69 16.77
C ARG A 258 9.68 19.93 17.33
N PHE A 259 9.79 20.96 16.51
CA PHE A 259 10.29 22.26 16.95
C PHE A 259 9.22 23.33 16.70
N GLY A 260 8.95 24.12 17.72
CA GLY A 260 7.91 25.16 17.75
C GLY A 260 8.48 26.57 17.68
N PRO A 261 7.62 27.61 17.70
CA PRO A 261 8.04 29.01 17.78
C PRO A 261 8.73 29.38 19.11
N SER A 262 8.64 28.51 20.11
CA SER A 262 9.25 28.59 21.45
C SER A 262 10.75 28.23 21.46
N ASP A 263 11.21 27.36 20.55
CA ASP A 263 12.63 27.01 20.43
C ASP A 263 13.46 28.25 20.05
N LYS A 264 14.57 28.50 20.75
CA LYS A 264 15.32 29.79 20.70
C LYS A 264 15.99 30.14 19.35
N LEU A 265 15.76 29.36 18.28
CA LEU A 265 16.19 29.65 16.90
C LEU A 265 15.34 30.78 16.28
N ARG A 266 15.61 32.02 16.72
CA ARG A 266 14.89 33.26 16.41
C ARG A 266 14.89 33.66 14.92
N CYS A 267 14.15 32.95 14.08
CA CYS A 267 13.79 33.37 12.73
C CYS A 267 12.60 34.34 12.78
N LYS A 268 12.82 35.64 12.51
CA LYS A 268 11.79 36.71 12.59
C LYS A 268 10.67 36.65 11.50
N HIS A 269 10.40 35.50 10.89
CA HIS A 269 9.37 35.36 9.85
C HIS A 269 8.05 34.80 10.43
N ARG A 270 6.97 35.58 10.32
CA ARG A 270 5.66 35.37 11.00
C ARG A 270 4.82 34.17 10.50
N ASN A 271 5.33 33.29 9.63
CA ASN A 271 4.58 32.19 9.00
C ASN A 271 5.31 30.82 9.07
N ILE A 272 5.95 30.53 10.21
CA ILE A 272 6.63 29.26 10.47
C ILE A 272 5.72 28.38 11.35
N TYR A 273 5.19 27.29 10.79
CA TYR A 273 4.17 26.46 11.45
C TYR A 273 4.66 25.09 11.92
N MET A 274 5.63 24.46 11.25
CA MET A 274 6.21 23.20 11.74
C MET A 274 7.63 22.94 11.22
N LYS A 275 8.51 22.52 12.13
CA LYS A 275 9.74 21.76 11.84
C LYS A 275 9.68 20.44 12.61
N GLN A 276 10.22 19.38 12.03
CA GLN A 276 10.29 18.06 12.66
C GLN A 276 11.56 17.33 12.20
N ILE A 277 12.29 16.75 13.14
CA ILE A 277 13.33 15.75 12.87
C ILE A 277 12.79 14.39 13.32
N SER A 278 13.04 13.36 12.53
CA SER A 278 12.95 11.96 12.94
C SER A 278 14.33 11.33 12.80
N TYR A 279 14.68 10.45 13.72
CA TYR A 279 15.88 9.63 13.70
C TYR A 279 15.50 8.20 14.08
N TRP A 280 16.13 7.22 13.47
CA TRP A 280 16.04 5.81 13.85
C TRP A 280 17.44 5.19 13.83
N TYR A 281 17.69 4.25 14.73
CA TYR A 281 18.96 3.56 14.91
C TYR A 281 18.72 2.11 15.31
N ASN A 282 19.48 1.19 14.70
CA ASN A 282 19.57 -0.22 15.07
C ASN A 282 20.96 -0.47 15.69
N PHE A 283 20.99 -1.03 16.90
CA PHE A 283 22.23 -1.25 17.65
C PHE A 283 23.04 -2.44 17.13
N ASP A 284 22.38 -3.43 16.51
CA ASP A 284 23.00 -4.65 16.01
C ASP A 284 23.72 -4.39 14.67
N SER A 285 23.02 -3.78 13.71
CA SER A 285 23.56 -3.48 12.37
C SER A 285 24.28 -2.14 12.28
N ASN A 286 24.19 -1.29 13.32
CA ASN A 286 24.61 0.12 13.32
C ASN A 286 23.89 0.98 12.25
N TYR A 287 22.86 0.46 11.59
CA TYR A 287 22.11 1.21 10.58
C TYR A 287 21.24 2.29 11.22
N TRP A 288 21.13 3.41 10.51
CA TRP A 288 20.37 4.57 10.96
C TRP A 288 19.72 5.31 9.80
N SER A 289 18.61 5.96 10.10
CA SER A 289 17.97 6.88 9.16
C SER A 289 17.56 8.17 9.84
N ALA A 290 17.73 9.28 9.13
CA ALA A 290 17.41 10.62 9.59
C ALA A 290 16.49 11.29 8.58
N VAL A 291 15.37 11.86 9.03
CA VAL A 291 14.41 12.56 8.18
C VAL A 291 14.04 13.92 8.79
N TYR A 292 14.44 14.98 8.11
CA TYR A 292 13.99 16.34 8.37
C TYR A 292 12.73 16.65 7.55
N LYS A 293 11.75 17.28 8.20
CA LYS A 293 10.50 17.75 7.59
C LYS A 293 10.26 19.19 8.01
N HIS A 294 10.02 20.07 7.05
CA HIS A 294 9.66 21.46 7.28
C HIS A 294 8.39 21.80 6.49
N THR A 295 7.45 22.52 7.11
CA THR A 295 6.22 22.98 6.46
C THR A 295 6.10 24.49 6.60
N TYR A 296 6.03 25.17 5.46
CA TYR A 296 5.91 26.62 5.32
C TYR A 296 4.47 26.93 4.90
N GLY A 297 3.72 27.66 5.73
CA GLY A 297 2.28 27.85 5.51
C GLY A 297 1.51 26.53 5.43
N LYS A 298 0.55 26.44 4.48
CA LYS A 298 -0.23 25.22 4.18
C LYS A 298 0.21 24.53 2.87
N ASP A 299 0.87 25.30 2.01
CA ASP A 299 0.99 25.02 0.58
C ASP A 299 2.38 24.55 0.17
N LEU A 300 3.35 24.51 1.11
CA LEU A 300 4.73 24.13 0.83
C LEU A 300 5.30 23.24 1.94
N LYS A 301 5.73 22.03 1.58
CA LYS A 301 6.38 21.10 2.51
C LYS A 301 7.66 20.54 1.89
N LEU A 302 8.78 20.79 2.57
CA LEU A 302 10.05 20.14 2.32
C LEU A 302 10.16 18.89 3.21
N LYS A 303 10.61 17.78 2.64
CA LYS A 303 11.26 16.69 3.40
C LYS A 303 12.66 16.50 2.82
N ALA A 304 13.62 16.14 3.66
CA ALA A 304 14.90 15.59 3.23
C ALA A 304 15.30 14.50 4.22
N GLY A 305 15.95 13.45 3.73
CA GLY A 305 16.39 12.36 4.57
C GLY A 305 17.61 11.65 4.02
N TYR A 306 18.17 10.80 4.88
CA TYR A 306 19.21 9.85 4.55
C TYR A 306 18.91 8.55 5.29
N ASP A 307 19.15 7.43 4.64
CA ASP A 307 19.05 6.10 5.21
C ASP A 307 20.35 5.34 4.93
N SER A 308 21.01 4.82 5.97
CA SER A 308 22.32 4.19 5.86
C SER A 308 22.26 2.72 5.45
N GLU A 309 21.11 2.07 5.54
CA GLU A 309 20.93 0.66 5.15
C GLU A 309 20.91 0.55 3.63
N VAL A 310 20.07 1.34 2.99
CA VAL A 310 20.03 1.51 1.52
C VAL A 310 21.03 2.54 0.99
N ARG A 311 21.83 3.16 1.87
CA ARG A 311 22.85 4.19 1.58
C ARG A 311 22.33 5.31 0.64
N LEU A 312 21.10 5.76 0.89
CA LEU A 312 20.33 6.62 -0.02
C LEU A 312 20.00 7.97 0.63
N GLY A 313 20.50 9.05 0.03
CA GLY A 313 20.03 10.41 0.31
C GLY A 313 18.79 10.72 -0.52
N TRP A 314 17.83 11.46 0.04
CA TRP A 314 16.65 11.90 -0.71
C TRP A 314 16.12 13.26 -0.24
N ALA A 315 15.50 13.99 -1.16
CA ALA A 315 14.80 15.24 -0.88
C ALA A 315 13.47 15.28 -1.65
N SER A 316 12.40 15.77 -1.02
CA SER A 316 11.12 15.98 -1.69
C SER A 316 10.54 17.36 -1.40
N LEU A 317 10.02 18.01 -2.44
CA LEU A 317 9.34 19.29 -2.38
C LEU A 317 7.88 19.10 -2.79
N TRP A 318 6.97 19.38 -1.86
CA TRP A 318 5.53 19.33 -2.07
C TRP A 318 4.95 20.73 -2.18
N VAL A 319 4.14 20.97 -3.21
CA VAL A 319 3.47 22.24 -3.50
C VAL A 319 1.96 22.02 -3.63
N GLY A 320 1.16 22.83 -2.93
CA GLY A 320 -0.31 22.83 -2.93
C GLY A 320 -0.93 22.52 -1.56
N ASP A 321 -2.05 23.19 -1.23
CA ASP A 321 -2.78 23.08 0.05
C ASP A 321 -3.14 21.62 0.41
N GLU A 322 -2.57 21.15 1.52
CA GLU A 322 -2.80 19.79 2.02
C GLU A 322 -4.13 19.61 2.78
N GLY A 323 -4.76 20.71 3.25
CA GLY A 323 -5.96 20.67 4.09
C GLY A 323 -7.24 21.23 3.46
N GLY A 324 -7.17 21.79 2.25
CA GLY A 324 -8.28 22.50 1.62
C GLY A 324 -9.53 21.64 1.40
N LYS A 325 -10.69 22.05 1.91
CA LYS A 325 -11.98 21.40 1.60
C LYS A 325 -12.37 21.66 0.13
N ALA A 326 -13.11 20.73 -0.49
CA ALA A 326 -13.30 20.68 -1.94
C ALA A 326 -14.25 21.76 -2.56
N LYS A 327 -14.64 22.80 -1.82
CA LYS A 327 -15.68 23.75 -2.24
C LYS A 327 -15.18 25.14 -2.71
N THR A 328 -13.91 25.49 -2.51
CA THR A 328 -13.44 26.88 -2.70
C THR A 328 -12.58 27.15 -3.95
N ALA A 329 -11.79 26.18 -4.42
CA ALA A 329 -10.87 26.35 -5.56
C ALA A 329 -11.31 25.53 -6.80
N PRO A 330 -11.33 26.10 -8.03
CA PRO A 330 -11.83 25.43 -9.24
C PRO A 330 -10.84 24.42 -9.85
N MET A 331 -9.56 24.51 -9.49
CA MET A 331 -8.55 23.48 -9.76
C MET A 331 -7.78 23.23 -8.47
N LYS A 332 -7.64 21.96 -8.10
CA LYS A 332 -6.71 21.52 -7.06
C LYS A 332 -5.52 20.85 -7.71
N MET A 333 -4.37 21.47 -7.58
CA MET A 333 -3.09 20.93 -8.02
C MET A 333 -2.24 20.64 -6.78
N LYS A 334 -1.78 19.39 -6.63
CA LYS A 334 -0.71 19.03 -5.69
C LYS A 334 0.45 18.47 -6.52
N VAL A 335 1.61 19.09 -6.40
CA VAL A 335 2.84 18.68 -7.10
C VAL A 335 3.83 18.17 -6.07
N GLN A 336 4.53 17.09 -6.40
CA GLN A 336 5.64 16.56 -5.64
C GLN A 336 6.81 16.37 -6.61
N PHE A 337 7.95 16.98 -6.27
CA PHE A 337 9.25 16.61 -6.82
C PHE A 337 9.95 15.74 -5.77
N MET A 338 10.62 14.66 -6.17
CA MET A 338 11.55 13.93 -5.31
C MET A 338 12.84 13.65 -6.07
N LEU A 339 13.97 14.02 -5.48
CA LEU A 339 15.30 13.61 -5.88
C LEU A 339 15.77 12.50 -4.93
N GLN A 340 16.29 11.41 -5.45
CA GLN A 340 17.02 10.38 -4.72
C GLN A 340 18.46 10.35 -5.24
N VAL A 341 19.44 10.14 -4.35
CA VAL A 341 20.88 10.19 -4.64
C VAL A 341 21.56 9.06 -3.88
N PRO A 342 22.00 7.98 -4.56
CA PRO A 342 22.81 6.93 -3.94
C PRO A 342 24.14 7.49 -3.43
N GLN A 343 24.63 6.98 -2.29
CA GLN A 343 25.90 7.43 -1.71
C GLN A 343 27.11 7.04 -2.60
N ASP A 344 27.09 5.84 -3.18
CA ASP A 344 28.21 5.28 -3.96
C ASP A 344 28.27 5.76 -5.41
N ASP A 345 27.12 6.07 -6.01
CA ASP A 345 27.05 6.62 -7.37
C ASP A 345 26.01 7.74 -7.50
N ILE A 346 26.53 8.97 -7.61
CA ILE A 346 25.72 10.17 -7.85
C ILE A 346 25.13 10.17 -9.27
N ARG A 347 25.64 9.36 -10.22
CA ARG A 347 25.14 9.31 -11.60
C ARG A 347 23.82 8.56 -11.73
N SER A 348 23.53 7.61 -10.84
CA SER A 348 22.22 6.95 -10.68
C SER A 348 21.29 7.72 -9.73
N SER A 349 21.30 9.05 -9.79
CA SER A 349 20.35 9.90 -9.05
C SER A 349 18.98 9.95 -9.73
N ALA A 350 17.95 9.43 -9.06
CA ALA A 350 16.58 9.41 -9.55
C ALA A 350 15.86 10.74 -9.35
N LEU A 351 15.09 11.20 -10.35
CA LEU A 351 14.14 12.31 -10.24
C LEU A 351 12.72 11.84 -10.54
N MET A 352 11.91 11.69 -9.49
CA MET A 352 10.48 11.44 -9.59
C MET A 352 9.67 12.74 -9.57
N PHE A 353 8.68 12.83 -10.45
CA PHE A 353 7.75 13.96 -10.54
C PHE A 353 6.30 13.47 -10.50
N ARG A 354 5.52 13.92 -9.51
CA ARG A 354 4.13 13.51 -9.35
C ARG A 354 3.19 14.71 -9.36
N TRP A 355 2.22 14.68 -10.27
CA TRP A 355 1.19 15.69 -10.47
C TRP A 355 -0.19 15.09 -10.19
N LEU A 356 -0.84 15.61 -9.16
CA LEU A 356 -2.24 15.33 -8.82
C LEU A 356 -3.10 16.51 -9.27
N CYS A 357 -4.09 16.26 -10.12
CA CYS A 357 -5.09 17.25 -10.54
C CYS A 357 -6.52 16.75 -10.28
N GLY A 358 -7.29 17.51 -9.50
CA GLY A 358 -8.70 17.24 -9.21
C GLY A 358 -9.61 18.31 -9.79
N HIS A 359 -10.57 17.90 -10.63
CA HIS A 359 -11.59 18.78 -11.17
C HIS A 359 -12.96 18.53 -10.51
N LEU A 360 -13.48 19.56 -9.82
CA LEU A 360 -14.91 19.68 -9.52
C LEU A 360 -15.43 20.91 -10.24
N ARG A 361 -16.52 20.75 -10.98
CA ARG A 361 -17.24 21.89 -11.55
C ARG A 361 -18.00 22.60 -10.43
N ARG A 362 -18.08 23.93 -10.49
CA ARG A 362 -19.06 24.68 -9.71
C ARG A 362 -20.41 24.57 -10.40
N ASP A 363 -21.44 24.26 -9.65
CA ASP A 363 -22.78 24.75 -9.98
C ASP A 363 -22.85 26.21 -9.49
N GLN A 364 -23.29 27.11 -10.36
CA GLN A 364 -23.72 28.46 -9.99
C GLN A 364 -25.21 28.52 -10.22
N ASP A 365 -25.98 28.50 -9.13
CA ASP A 365 -27.34 29.03 -9.07
C ASP A 365 -27.48 29.80 -7.75
N ILE A 366 -28.37 30.79 -7.75
CA ILE A 366 -28.42 31.86 -6.74
C ILE A 366 -29.67 31.71 -5.85
N ASP A 367 -29.52 32.14 -4.60
CA ASP A 367 -30.54 32.34 -3.57
C ASP A 367 -31.47 31.17 -3.20
N SER A 368 -31.21 30.60 -2.03
CA SER A 368 -32.23 30.54 -0.97
C SER A 368 -31.56 30.47 0.41
N ARG A 369 -32.16 31.14 1.40
CA ARG A 369 -31.61 31.30 2.75
C ARG A 369 -32.58 30.74 3.79
N SER A 370 -32.32 29.53 4.26
CA SER A 370 -33.00 28.93 5.42
C SER A 370 -32.07 27.94 6.13
N ASN A 371 -32.33 27.72 7.42
CA ASN A 371 -31.58 26.76 8.24
C ASN A 371 -32.09 25.34 7.97
N GLU A 372 -31.25 24.33 8.17
CA GLU A 372 -31.68 23.13 8.91
C GLU A 372 -30.48 22.32 9.43
N ASP A 373 -30.77 21.35 10.29
CA ASP A 373 -29.83 20.79 11.25
C ASP A 373 -28.92 19.66 10.74
N ALA A 374 -27.97 19.27 11.59
CA ALA A 374 -27.11 18.14 11.34
C ALA A 374 -27.86 16.80 11.43
N THR A 375 -27.84 16.01 10.35
CA THR A 375 -27.43 14.59 10.36
C THR A 375 -27.17 14.13 8.92
N GLY A 376 -25.90 13.95 8.56
CA GLY A 376 -25.50 13.63 7.18
C GLY A 376 -24.02 13.33 7.06
N ALA A 377 -23.58 12.18 7.58
CA ALA A 377 -22.18 11.76 7.50
C ALA A 377 -21.76 11.51 6.05
N SER A 378 -20.75 12.23 5.58
CA SER A 378 -20.09 12.00 4.28
C SER A 378 -19.41 10.62 4.29
N MET A 379 -20.10 9.58 3.82
CA MET A 379 -19.68 8.16 3.89
C MET A 379 -18.40 7.78 3.11
N PHE A 380 -17.68 8.76 2.57
CA PHE A 380 -16.33 8.57 2.05
C PHE A 380 -15.35 9.41 2.85
N GLY A 381 -14.51 8.73 3.63
CA GLY A 381 -13.38 9.34 4.33
C GLY A 381 -12.32 9.86 3.36
N SER A 382 -11.31 10.52 3.92
CA SER A 382 -10.05 10.82 3.23
C SER A 382 -9.38 9.53 2.72
N ASP A 383 -8.65 9.63 1.59
CA ASP A 383 -7.97 8.48 0.97
C ASP A 383 -6.77 7.99 1.84
N GLU A 384 -7.02 7.26 2.93
CA GLU A 384 -6.08 6.33 3.56
C GLU A 384 -6.54 4.90 3.21
N GLU A 385 -5.96 4.31 2.16
CA GLU A 385 -6.33 2.97 1.68
C GLU A 385 -5.55 1.90 2.48
N VAL A 386 -6.11 1.44 3.60
CA VAL A 386 -5.68 0.16 4.23
C VAL A 386 -6.15 -0.98 3.33
N GLY A 387 -5.27 -1.40 2.41
CA GLY A 387 -5.48 -2.48 1.47
C GLY A 387 -4.23 -2.66 0.60
N THR A 388 -3.92 -3.91 0.27
CA THR A 388 -2.60 -4.34 -0.24
C THR A 388 -2.29 -3.83 -1.66
N GLN A 389 -1.86 -2.57 -1.76
CA GLN A 389 -1.09 -2.05 -2.89
C GLN A 389 0.39 -2.18 -2.53
N ILE A 390 1.19 -2.86 -3.36
CA ILE A 390 2.65 -2.88 -3.22
C ILE A 390 3.14 -1.42 -3.29
N PRO A 391 3.77 -0.88 -2.23
CA PRO A 391 4.24 0.50 -2.25
C PRO A 391 5.38 0.63 -3.25
N THR A 392 5.29 1.59 -4.17
CA THR A 392 6.45 2.02 -4.96
C THR A 392 7.56 2.43 -3.99
N GLN A 393 8.84 2.23 -4.35
CA GLN A 393 10.00 2.56 -3.51
C GLN A 393 10.00 4.02 -3.00
N ALA A 394 9.37 4.93 -3.74
CA ALA A 394 9.10 6.31 -3.33
C ALA A 394 8.21 6.47 -2.09
N GLN A 395 7.27 5.55 -1.84
CA GLN A 395 6.24 5.67 -0.81
C GLN A 395 6.77 5.21 0.56
N SER A 396 7.44 4.06 0.62
CA SER A 396 8.09 3.54 1.84
C SER A 396 9.13 4.52 2.39
N VAL A 397 9.99 5.06 1.54
CA VAL A 397 11.01 6.07 1.89
C VAL A 397 10.40 7.38 2.41
N VAL A 398 9.26 7.82 1.85
CA VAL A 398 8.64 9.10 2.21
C VAL A 398 7.86 9.05 3.52
N GLU A 399 7.28 7.92 3.89
CA GLU A 399 6.55 7.75 5.15
C GLU A 399 7.48 7.31 6.31
N GLY A 400 8.58 6.63 5.97
CA GLY A 400 9.57 6.09 6.88
C GLY A 400 9.16 4.72 7.42
N SER A 401 10.15 3.88 7.73
CA SER A 401 10.07 2.42 7.98
C SER A 401 9.33 2.00 9.27
N GLY A 402 8.17 2.59 9.56
CA GLY A 402 7.32 2.29 10.72
C GLY A 402 5.96 1.69 10.36
N ALA A 403 5.66 1.46 9.08
CA ALA A 403 4.36 0.98 8.58
C ALA A 403 4.44 -0.28 7.68
N VAL A 404 5.64 -0.80 7.44
CA VAL A 404 5.87 -2.12 6.81
C VAL A 404 6.52 -3.01 7.87
N MET A 405 6.07 -4.26 8.00
CA MET A 405 6.80 -5.26 8.78
C MET A 405 8.02 -5.71 7.98
N VAL A 406 9.18 -5.15 8.32
CA VAL A 406 10.47 -5.67 7.88
C VAL A 406 10.80 -6.89 8.74
N SER A 407 10.79 -8.07 8.12
CA SER A 407 11.47 -9.28 8.58
C SER A 407 12.95 -8.95 8.81
N GLU A 408 13.55 -9.37 9.93
CA GLU A 408 14.86 -8.86 10.36
C GLU A 408 16.02 -9.43 9.52
N PHE A 409 16.28 -8.81 8.37
CA PHE A 409 17.45 -9.12 7.55
C PHE A 409 18.74 -8.77 8.31
N ARG A 410 19.40 -9.80 8.86
CA ARG A 410 20.69 -9.70 9.54
C ARG A 410 21.83 -9.55 8.52
N PRO A 411 22.59 -8.44 8.51
CA PRO A 411 23.86 -8.38 7.80
C PRO A 411 24.89 -9.26 8.52
N VAL A 412 25.70 -10.01 7.78
CA VAL A 412 26.75 -10.86 8.36
C VAL A 412 28.11 -10.52 7.74
N ALA A 413 28.91 -9.78 8.50
CA ALA A 413 30.34 -9.46 8.31
C ALA A 413 30.78 -8.75 7.00
N ASP A 414 31.63 -7.73 7.15
CA ASP A 414 32.11 -6.80 6.09
C ASP A 414 32.95 -7.42 4.95
N VAL A 415 32.99 -8.75 4.80
CA VAL A 415 33.86 -9.43 3.82
C VAL A 415 33.14 -9.68 2.49
N ASP A 416 31.83 -9.94 2.48
CA ASP A 416 31.06 -10.20 1.24
C ASP A 416 31.01 -8.96 0.31
N TYR A 417 30.91 -7.75 0.89
CA TYR A 417 30.81 -6.49 0.13
C TYR A 417 31.96 -6.27 -0.85
N LEU A 418 33.20 -6.65 -0.49
CA LEU A 418 34.34 -6.57 -1.40
C LEU A 418 34.19 -7.51 -2.61
N GLN A 419 33.55 -8.66 -2.42
CA GLN A 419 33.35 -9.64 -3.48
C GLN A 419 32.15 -9.28 -4.38
N GLU A 420 31.11 -8.64 -3.82
CA GLU A 420 30.05 -8.00 -4.60
C GLU A 420 30.58 -6.83 -5.44
N LEU A 421 31.39 -5.94 -4.87
CA LEU A 421 32.06 -4.86 -5.62
C LEU A 421 32.97 -5.39 -6.73
N LEU A 422 33.79 -6.41 -6.45
CA LEU A 422 34.63 -7.06 -7.46
C LEU A 422 33.79 -7.67 -8.59
N ALA A 423 32.63 -8.25 -8.27
CA ALA A 423 31.71 -8.74 -9.28
C ALA A 423 31.08 -7.59 -10.09
N ILE A 424 30.65 -6.49 -9.47
CA ILE A 424 30.13 -5.30 -10.18
C ILE A 424 31.18 -4.73 -11.15
N GLN A 425 32.46 -4.77 -10.80
CA GLN A 425 33.56 -4.41 -11.71
C GLN A 425 33.82 -5.46 -12.80
N GLN A 426 33.55 -6.74 -12.54
CA GLN A 426 33.61 -7.81 -13.54
C GLN A 426 32.36 -7.83 -14.44
N GLN A 427 32.42 -7.02 -15.51
CA GLN A 427 31.50 -7.03 -16.66
C GLN A 427 31.69 -8.28 -17.56
N GLY A 428 31.82 -9.46 -16.95
CA GLY A 428 32.07 -10.74 -17.64
C GLY A 428 30.97 -11.78 -17.37
N PRO A 429 30.80 -12.77 -18.26
CA PRO A 429 29.95 -13.94 -18.02
C PRO A 429 30.26 -14.66 -16.71
N ARG A 430 29.22 -15.07 -15.97
CA ARG A 430 29.34 -15.84 -14.72
C ARG A 430 28.54 -17.14 -14.78
N ALA A 431 28.92 -18.09 -13.94
CA ALA A 431 28.08 -19.23 -13.59
C ALA A 431 27.17 -18.85 -12.41
N ILE A 432 25.86 -19.01 -12.58
CA ILE A 432 24.82 -18.60 -11.62
C ILE A 432 23.98 -19.83 -11.24
N GLY A 433 23.91 -20.13 -9.94
CA GLY A 433 23.11 -21.23 -9.40
C GLY A 433 21.72 -20.76 -9.00
N PHE A 434 20.70 -21.28 -9.65
CA PHE A 434 19.29 -21.00 -9.33
C PHE A 434 18.69 -22.12 -8.48
N PHE A 435 18.06 -21.71 -7.37
CA PHE A 435 17.35 -22.58 -6.44
C PHE A 435 15.99 -21.98 -6.06
N GLY A 436 15.07 -22.82 -5.61
CA GLY A 436 13.88 -22.35 -4.93
C GLY A 436 12.83 -23.42 -4.67
N THR A 437 11.72 -23.02 -4.06
CA THR A 437 10.62 -23.94 -3.74
C THR A 437 9.88 -24.44 -4.98
N ARG A 438 9.20 -25.57 -4.82
CA ARG A 438 8.30 -26.15 -5.82
C ARG A 438 6.92 -25.50 -5.80
N ASN A 439 6.52 -24.93 -4.66
CA ASN A 439 5.20 -24.37 -4.43
C ASN A 439 5.23 -22.85 -4.59
N MET A 440 4.95 -22.33 -5.79
CA MET A 440 4.94 -20.89 -6.03
C MET A 440 3.89 -20.46 -7.06
N GLY A 441 3.23 -19.34 -6.76
CA GLY A 441 2.22 -18.73 -7.62
C GLY A 441 2.76 -18.35 -9.00
N PHE A 442 1.87 -18.39 -10.00
CA PHE A 442 2.21 -18.28 -11.42
C PHE A 442 3.04 -17.02 -11.77
N MET A 443 2.68 -15.86 -11.22
CA MET A 443 3.41 -14.59 -11.41
C MET A 443 4.91 -14.69 -11.03
N HIS A 444 5.24 -15.40 -9.95
CA HIS A 444 6.64 -15.62 -9.57
C HIS A 444 7.36 -16.51 -10.59
N GLN A 445 6.70 -17.53 -11.14
CA GLN A 445 7.28 -18.36 -12.19
C GLN A 445 7.55 -17.55 -13.47
N GLU A 446 6.66 -16.64 -13.88
CA GLU A 446 6.89 -15.80 -15.06
C GLU A 446 8.05 -14.81 -14.86
N LEU A 447 8.15 -14.18 -13.68
CA LEU A 447 9.29 -13.31 -13.34
C LEU A 447 10.62 -14.09 -13.35
N ILE A 448 10.63 -15.33 -12.86
CA ILE A 448 11.79 -16.23 -12.86
C ILE A 448 12.13 -16.69 -14.29
N GLU A 449 11.14 -16.91 -15.15
CA GLU A 449 11.34 -17.25 -16.56
C GLU A 449 11.97 -16.06 -17.32
N ILE A 450 11.49 -14.83 -17.11
CA ILE A 450 12.04 -13.61 -17.69
C ILE A 450 13.47 -13.35 -17.18
N LEU A 451 13.71 -13.53 -15.88
CA LEU A 451 15.04 -13.34 -15.27
C LEU A 451 16.07 -14.34 -15.81
N SER A 452 15.73 -15.63 -15.88
CA SER A 452 16.62 -16.68 -16.41
C SER A 452 16.89 -16.50 -17.91
N TYR A 453 15.88 -16.11 -18.69
CA TYR A 453 16.07 -15.68 -20.08
C TYR A 453 17.07 -14.52 -20.20
N ALA A 454 16.89 -13.44 -19.43
CA ALA A 454 17.77 -12.27 -19.46
C ALA A 454 19.23 -12.62 -19.06
N MET A 455 19.42 -13.51 -18.09
CA MET A 455 20.74 -14.00 -17.67
C MET A 455 21.45 -14.77 -18.80
N VAL A 456 20.75 -15.65 -19.53
CA VAL A 456 21.34 -16.39 -20.67
C VAL A 456 21.53 -15.49 -21.90
N ILE A 457 20.67 -14.51 -22.14
CA ILE A 457 20.87 -13.49 -23.18
C ILE A 457 22.16 -12.69 -22.92
N THR A 458 22.40 -12.28 -21.67
CA THR A 458 23.63 -11.62 -21.21
C THR A 458 24.86 -12.55 -21.10
N LYS A 459 24.73 -13.79 -21.58
CA LYS A 459 25.78 -14.84 -21.68
C LYS A 459 26.18 -15.50 -20.36
N ASN A 460 25.43 -15.34 -19.28
CA ASN A 460 25.68 -16.10 -18.05
C ASN A 460 25.27 -17.57 -18.22
N HIS A 461 25.98 -18.45 -17.53
CA HIS A 461 25.73 -19.89 -17.51
C HIS A 461 24.86 -20.24 -16.31
N ILE A 462 23.65 -20.76 -16.54
CA ILE A 462 22.71 -21.14 -15.50
C ILE A 462 22.92 -22.59 -15.08
N TYR A 463 23.06 -22.81 -13.78
CA TYR A 463 22.99 -24.11 -13.14
C TYR A 463 21.72 -24.20 -12.26
N THR A 464 20.97 -25.29 -12.34
CA THR A 464 19.80 -25.53 -11.47
C THR A 464 19.48 -27.02 -11.35
N SER A 465 18.41 -27.41 -10.65
CA SER A 465 17.97 -28.81 -10.50
C SER A 465 16.68 -29.11 -11.27
N GLY A 466 16.39 -30.39 -11.56
CA GLY A 466 15.19 -30.78 -12.34
C GLY A 466 13.83 -30.73 -11.62
N ALA A 467 13.68 -29.92 -10.57
CA ALA A 467 12.45 -29.86 -9.78
C ALA A 467 11.39 -28.93 -10.40
N SER A 468 10.12 -29.14 -10.04
CA SER A 468 9.00 -28.24 -10.38
C SER A 468 9.10 -26.87 -9.67
N GLY A 469 8.20 -25.94 -9.97
CA GLY A 469 8.22 -24.57 -9.44
C GLY A 469 9.39 -23.77 -9.99
N THR A 470 10.20 -23.16 -9.11
CA THR A 470 11.31 -22.27 -9.48
C THR A 470 12.17 -22.83 -10.61
N ASN A 471 12.64 -24.07 -10.44
CA ASN A 471 13.71 -24.59 -11.30
C ASN A 471 13.16 -24.99 -12.68
N ALA A 472 11.89 -25.39 -12.77
CA ALA A 472 11.19 -25.58 -14.04
C ALA A 472 11.02 -24.24 -14.79
N ALA A 473 10.66 -23.15 -14.10
CA ALA A 473 10.58 -21.81 -14.69
C ALA A 473 11.95 -21.32 -15.20
N VAL A 474 13.02 -21.56 -14.43
CA VAL A 474 14.41 -21.28 -14.84
C VAL A 474 14.80 -22.05 -16.10
N ILE A 475 14.44 -23.34 -16.18
CA ILE A 475 14.71 -24.17 -17.36
C ILE A 475 13.94 -23.66 -18.58
N ARG A 476 12.65 -23.30 -18.44
CA ARG A 476 11.87 -22.70 -19.54
C ARG A 476 12.52 -21.43 -20.08
N GLY A 477 12.89 -20.50 -19.20
CA GLY A 477 13.46 -19.20 -19.58
C GLY A 477 14.85 -19.31 -20.20
N ALA A 478 15.68 -20.19 -19.66
CA ALA A 478 16.99 -20.51 -20.24
C ALA A 478 16.88 -21.17 -21.63
N LEU A 479 15.93 -22.11 -21.83
CA LEU A 479 15.68 -22.74 -23.13
C LEU A 479 15.15 -21.72 -24.17
N ARG A 480 14.28 -20.80 -23.74
CA ARG A 480 13.74 -19.69 -24.56
C ARG A 480 14.81 -18.74 -25.11
N ALA A 481 16.02 -18.75 -24.56
CA ALA A 481 17.16 -17.96 -25.04
C ALA A 481 17.97 -18.64 -26.17
N GLU A 482 17.58 -19.83 -26.62
CA GLU A 482 18.16 -20.60 -27.74
C GLU A 482 19.68 -20.90 -27.64
N LYS A 483 20.25 -20.83 -26.42
CA LYS A 483 21.66 -21.12 -26.11
C LYS A 483 21.78 -22.34 -25.18
N PRO A 484 21.53 -23.57 -25.68
CA PRO A 484 21.46 -24.77 -24.84
C PRO A 484 22.80 -25.15 -24.18
N GLU A 485 23.92 -24.56 -24.60
CA GLU A 485 25.23 -24.70 -23.96
C GLU A 485 25.37 -23.93 -22.64
N LEU A 486 24.59 -22.85 -22.45
CA LEU A 486 24.61 -22.00 -21.25
C LEU A 486 23.62 -22.42 -20.15
N LEU A 487 22.96 -23.57 -20.32
CA LEU A 487 22.15 -24.21 -19.28
C LEU A 487 22.83 -25.52 -18.85
N THR A 488 22.79 -25.84 -17.57
CA THR A 488 23.16 -27.16 -17.04
C THR A 488 22.24 -27.53 -15.89
N VAL A 489 21.59 -28.69 -15.98
CA VAL A 489 20.67 -29.15 -14.94
C VAL A 489 21.24 -30.36 -14.25
N ILE A 490 21.48 -30.25 -12.94
CA ILE A 490 22.00 -31.34 -12.11
C ILE A 490 20.81 -31.96 -11.36
N LEU A 491 20.59 -33.26 -11.51
CA LEU A 491 19.48 -33.94 -10.84
C LEU A 491 19.93 -34.46 -9.46
N PRO A 492 19.04 -34.49 -8.45
CA PRO A 492 19.38 -35.08 -7.16
C PRO A 492 19.49 -36.62 -7.22
N GLN A 493 18.79 -37.23 -8.17
CA GLN A 493 18.70 -38.68 -8.44
C GLN A 493 18.69 -38.91 -9.97
N SER A 494 18.37 -40.11 -10.45
CA SER A 494 18.16 -40.38 -11.88
C SER A 494 16.96 -39.63 -12.46
N LEU A 495 16.92 -39.49 -13.79
CA LEU A 495 15.81 -38.89 -14.54
C LEU A 495 14.50 -39.65 -14.29
N LYS A 496 14.59 -40.99 -14.16
CA LYS A 496 13.46 -41.89 -13.89
C LYS A 496 12.79 -41.68 -12.53
N LYS A 497 13.48 -41.00 -11.59
CA LYS A 497 12.95 -40.62 -10.27
C LYS A 497 12.25 -39.26 -10.26
N GLN A 498 12.38 -38.45 -11.33
CA GLN A 498 11.76 -37.13 -11.40
C GLN A 498 10.27 -37.24 -11.79
N PRO A 499 9.41 -36.26 -11.45
CA PRO A 499 8.02 -36.24 -11.90
C PRO A 499 7.90 -36.29 -13.44
N PRO A 500 6.82 -36.85 -14.02
CA PRO A 500 6.65 -36.94 -15.48
C PRO A 500 6.74 -35.60 -16.21
N GLU A 501 6.18 -34.53 -15.62
CA GLU A 501 6.27 -33.15 -16.12
C GLU A 501 7.74 -32.67 -16.19
N SER A 502 8.52 -32.89 -15.12
CA SER A 502 9.96 -32.64 -15.12
C SER A 502 10.66 -33.46 -16.21
N GLN A 503 10.30 -34.73 -16.42
CA GLN A 503 10.94 -35.56 -17.46
C GLN A 503 10.69 -35.00 -18.88
N GLU A 504 9.48 -34.52 -19.17
CA GLU A 504 9.17 -33.89 -20.47
C GLU A 504 9.88 -32.54 -20.68
N LEU A 505 10.04 -31.75 -19.62
CA LEU A 505 10.82 -30.51 -19.69
C LEU A 505 12.32 -30.79 -19.84
N LEU A 506 12.84 -31.77 -19.10
CA LEU A 506 14.26 -32.16 -19.12
C LEU A 506 14.67 -32.80 -20.45
N SER A 507 13.76 -33.46 -21.18
CA SER A 507 14.06 -34.00 -22.51
C SER A 507 14.40 -32.92 -23.55
N LYS A 508 14.12 -31.64 -23.25
CA LYS A 508 14.43 -30.46 -24.07
C LYS A 508 15.77 -29.81 -23.66
N VAL A 509 16.38 -30.25 -22.56
CA VAL A 509 17.65 -29.74 -22.03
C VAL A 509 18.83 -30.56 -22.54
N LYS A 510 19.82 -29.90 -23.15
CA LYS A 510 21.01 -30.56 -23.72
C LYS A 510 21.99 -31.10 -22.67
N ASN A 511 22.17 -30.38 -21.57
CA ASN A 511 23.15 -30.69 -20.54
C ASN A 511 22.46 -31.11 -19.22
N VAL A 512 22.00 -32.36 -19.14
CA VAL A 512 21.44 -32.94 -17.91
C VAL A 512 22.47 -33.87 -17.27
N ILE A 513 22.72 -33.68 -15.97
CA ILE A 513 23.65 -34.50 -15.18
C ILE A 513 22.84 -35.30 -14.15
N GLU A 514 22.58 -36.57 -14.47
CA GLU A 514 21.92 -37.51 -13.55
C GLU A 514 22.83 -37.92 -12.39
N LYS A 515 22.25 -38.32 -11.25
CA LYS A 515 22.95 -38.91 -10.10
C LYS A 515 22.32 -40.26 -9.69
N PRO A 516 22.35 -41.29 -10.56
CA PRO A 516 21.70 -42.58 -10.28
C PRO A 516 22.22 -43.28 -9.02
N GLN A 517 23.45 -42.98 -8.58
CA GLN A 517 24.00 -43.47 -7.32
C GLN A 517 23.20 -42.98 -6.09
N ASN A 518 22.47 -41.87 -6.19
CA ASN A 518 21.64 -41.30 -5.12
C ASN A 518 20.21 -41.89 -5.08
N ASP A 519 19.82 -42.78 -6.00
CA ASP A 519 18.44 -43.29 -6.13
C ASP A 519 17.91 -44.08 -4.92
N HIS A 520 18.81 -44.42 -3.99
CA HIS A 520 18.51 -45.10 -2.73
C HIS A 520 18.29 -44.14 -1.54
N LEU A 521 18.68 -42.86 -1.67
CA LEU A 521 18.58 -41.86 -0.62
C LEU A 521 17.15 -41.25 -0.55
N PRO A 522 16.72 -40.74 0.61
CA PRO A 522 15.59 -39.82 0.71
C PRO A 522 15.78 -38.59 -0.19
N LEU A 523 14.70 -38.11 -0.82
CA LEU A 523 14.77 -37.00 -1.77
C LEU A 523 15.32 -35.70 -1.15
N ILE A 524 15.06 -35.45 0.14
CA ILE A 524 15.58 -34.28 0.89
C ILE A 524 17.11 -34.30 0.99
N GLU A 525 17.69 -35.46 1.30
CA GLU A 525 19.14 -35.66 1.42
C GLU A 525 19.82 -35.62 0.04
N ALA A 526 19.22 -36.30 -0.94
CA ALA A 526 19.65 -36.24 -2.34
C ALA A 526 19.61 -34.80 -2.89
N SER A 527 18.62 -33.99 -2.49
CA SER A 527 18.55 -32.56 -2.81
C SER A 527 19.62 -31.72 -2.11
N ARG A 528 19.93 -31.93 -0.82
CA ARG A 528 21.04 -31.21 -0.16
C ARG A 528 22.39 -31.50 -0.84
N LEU A 529 22.66 -32.78 -1.18
CA LEU A 529 23.84 -33.18 -1.95
C LEU A 529 23.87 -32.57 -3.37
N CYS A 530 22.71 -32.49 -4.03
CA CYS A 530 22.58 -31.82 -5.33
C CYS A 530 22.90 -30.32 -5.24
N ASN A 531 22.37 -29.65 -4.21
CA ASN A 531 22.55 -28.22 -4.01
C ASN A 531 24.03 -27.87 -3.77
N MET A 532 24.74 -28.67 -2.97
CA MET A 532 26.18 -28.50 -2.79
C MET A 532 26.96 -28.73 -4.08
N ASN A 533 26.53 -29.69 -4.92
CA ASN A 533 27.14 -29.92 -6.23
C ASN A 533 26.85 -28.79 -7.23
N ILE A 534 25.73 -28.06 -7.10
CA ILE A 534 25.49 -26.84 -7.90
C ILE A 534 26.36 -25.69 -7.38
N ILE A 535 26.39 -25.46 -6.07
CA ILE A 535 27.17 -24.39 -5.42
C ILE A 535 28.68 -24.48 -5.71
N SER A 536 29.23 -25.69 -5.89
CA SER A 536 30.64 -25.84 -6.25
C SER A 536 31.00 -25.29 -7.64
N HIS A 537 30.04 -25.21 -8.59
CA HIS A 537 30.29 -24.79 -9.98
C HIS A 537 30.05 -23.28 -10.24
N VAL A 538 29.37 -22.58 -9.33
CA VAL A 538 28.86 -21.22 -9.56
C VAL A 538 29.62 -20.16 -8.76
N GLN A 539 29.59 -18.90 -9.19
CA GLN A 539 30.12 -17.76 -8.44
C GLN A 539 29.01 -16.98 -7.71
N GLN A 540 27.81 -16.98 -8.28
CA GLN A 540 26.61 -16.35 -7.72
C GLN A 540 25.51 -17.40 -7.53
N VAL A 541 24.68 -17.19 -6.53
CA VAL A 541 23.51 -17.98 -6.16
C VAL A 541 22.30 -17.05 -6.16
N ILE A 542 21.21 -17.48 -6.79
CA ILE A 542 19.91 -16.82 -6.75
C ILE A 542 18.91 -17.83 -6.20
N CYS A 543 18.25 -17.50 -5.09
CA CYS A 543 17.33 -18.38 -4.40
C CYS A 543 15.95 -17.75 -4.24
N PHE A 544 14.89 -18.53 -4.48
CA PHE A 544 13.49 -18.15 -4.32
C PHE A 544 12.81 -19.05 -3.27
N ALA A 545 12.69 -18.57 -2.04
CA ALA A 545 12.26 -19.37 -0.89
C ALA A 545 11.12 -18.67 -0.12
N PHE A 546 10.44 -19.43 0.74
CA PHE A 546 9.70 -18.85 1.87
C PHE A 546 10.63 -18.79 3.09
N HIS A 547 10.31 -17.98 4.10
CA HIS A 547 11.14 -17.85 5.31
C HIS A 547 11.31 -19.18 6.08
N ASP A 548 10.39 -20.13 5.92
CA ASP A 548 10.37 -21.43 6.62
C ASP A 548 11.14 -22.56 5.90
N SER A 549 11.54 -22.39 4.63
CA SER A 549 12.11 -23.48 3.82
C SER A 549 13.56 -23.80 4.20
N ARG A 550 13.70 -24.61 5.25
CA ARG A 550 14.98 -24.94 5.94
C ARG A 550 16.08 -25.38 4.98
N LEU A 551 15.77 -26.26 4.01
CA LEU A 551 16.75 -26.72 3.00
C LEU A 551 17.31 -25.57 2.16
N LEU A 552 16.46 -24.62 1.75
CA LEU A 552 16.88 -23.49 0.91
C LEU A 552 17.66 -22.45 1.72
N MET A 553 17.29 -22.25 2.99
CA MET A 553 18.02 -21.38 3.91
C MET A 553 19.38 -21.94 4.29
N GLU A 554 19.49 -23.26 4.56
CA GLU A 554 20.77 -23.97 4.69
C GLU A 554 21.60 -23.82 3.42
N THR A 555 21.03 -24.09 2.24
CA THR A 555 21.70 -23.97 0.93
C THR A 555 22.28 -22.56 0.73
N CYS A 556 21.54 -21.53 1.13
CA CYS A 556 21.98 -20.14 1.08
C CYS A 556 23.09 -19.84 2.11
N GLN A 557 23.00 -20.40 3.33
CA GLN A 557 24.05 -20.23 4.34
C GLN A 557 25.34 -20.96 3.95
N GLU A 558 25.26 -22.15 3.37
CA GLU A 558 26.40 -22.90 2.84
C GLU A 558 27.03 -22.18 1.64
N ALA A 559 26.23 -21.54 0.78
CA ALA A 559 26.74 -20.66 -0.27
C ALA A 559 27.48 -19.42 0.30
N LYS A 560 26.96 -18.76 1.34
CA LYS A 560 27.66 -17.67 2.04
C LYS A 560 28.96 -18.15 2.72
N ASN A 561 28.92 -19.30 3.39
CA ASN A 561 30.11 -19.92 4.00
C ASN A 561 31.21 -20.21 2.96
N LEU A 562 30.82 -20.58 1.73
CA LEU A 562 31.71 -20.78 0.58
C LEU A 562 31.99 -19.50 -0.22
N ARG A 563 31.67 -18.32 0.34
CA ARG A 563 31.87 -16.98 -0.26
C ARG A 563 31.34 -16.91 -1.69
N LYS A 564 30.08 -17.29 -1.88
CA LYS A 564 29.31 -17.03 -3.11
C LYS A 564 28.47 -15.78 -2.90
N ILE A 565 28.24 -15.02 -3.95
CA ILE A 565 27.27 -13.90 -3.91
C ILE A 565 25.88 -14.52 -3.82
N VAL A 566 25.11 -14.25 -2.76
CA VAL A 566 23.79 -14.87 -2.53
C VAL A 566 22.68 -13.83 -2.61
N THR A 567 21.95 -13.83 -3.73
CA THR A 567 20.71 -13.07 -3.90
C THR A 567 19.54 -13.95 -3.45
N LEU A 568 18.90 -13.60 -2.34
CA LEU A 568 17.75 -14.32 -1.79
C LEU A 568 16.47 -13.49 -1.96
N PHE A 569 15.47 -14.09 -2.60
CA PHE A 569 14.13 -13.55 -2.74
C PHE A 569 13.17 -14.36 -1.89
N TYR A 570 12.44 -13.67 -1.01
CA TYR A 570 11.32 -14.23 -0.27
C TYR A 570 10.03 -14.14 -1.12
N LEU A 571 9.10 -15.07 -0.91
CA LEU A 571 7.90 -15.27 -1.73
C LEU A 571 6.59 -15.05 -0.95
N ASP A 572 6.73 -14.73 0.34
CA ASP A 572 5.74 -14.54 1.40
C ASP A 572 5.65 -13.07 1.89
#